data_AF-A0A1V5NQX0-F1
#
_entry.id   AF-A0A1V5NQX0-F1
#
_cell.length_a   1.000
_cell.length_b   1.000
_cell.length_c   1.000
_cell.angle_alpha   90.00
_cell.angle_beta   90.00
_cell.angle_gamma   90.00
#
_symmetry.space_group_name_H-M   'P 1'
#
loop_
_entity.id
_entity.type
_entity.pdbx_description
1 polymer ?
#
loop_
_entity_poly.entity_id
_entity_poly.type
_entity_poly.pdbx_seq_one_letter_code
_entity_poly.pdbx_strand_id
1 'polypeptide(L)'
;MKFSIQRFFFAAILVMSFSIPASAESEATYEPVPEAVSDAKRVKVTVEIIIARRRDCDGFGICKISLVGIGKTMNHASGQIYVDEASRNTLVLEINKSQGISREGYDKYLRNGSFKMEDEFAIPADVLKSLEISGTKTISAGQHRIREANGVIYVYLPIK
;
A
#
# COMPACT_ATOMS: atom_id res chain seq x y z
N MET A 1 -1.44 -18.82 69.05
CA MET A 1 -1.23 -18.88 67.58
C MET A 1 -1.72 -20.25 67.11
N LYS A 2 -2.51 -20.44 66.05
CA LYS A 2 -2.94 -19.55 64.96
C LYS A 2 -4.47 -19.65 64.77
N PHE A 3 -5.12 -18.56 64.35
CA PHE A 3 -6.50 -18.60 63.87
C PHE A 3 -6.55 -19.15 62.43
N SER A 4 -7.64 -19.83 62.07
CA SER A 4 -7.99 -20.09 60.67
C SER A 4 -9.48 -19.82 60.47
N ILE A 5 -9.79 -18.69 59.84
CA ILE A 5 -11.14 -18.25 59.51
C ILE A 5 -11.44 -18.80 58.11
N GLN A 6 -12.44 -19.68 58.00
CA GLN A 6 -12.90 -20.17 56.71
C GLN A 6 -14.43 -20.21 56.68
N ARG A 7 -14.99 -19.86 55.51
CA ARG A 7 -16.43 -19.88 55.17
C ARG A 7 -17.25 -18.69 55.67
N PHE A 8 -17.02 -17.52 55.07
CA PHE A 8 -18.10 -16.55 54.90
C PHE A 8 -18.89 -16.83 53.62
N PHE A 9 -20.21 -16.81 53.76
CA PHE A 9 -21.20 -16.92 52.68
C PHE A 9 -21.08 -15.70 51.74
N PHE A 10 -21.09 -15.86 50.41
CA PHE A 10 -22.27 -15.98 49.54
C PHE A 10 -23.13 -14.70 49.44
N ALA A 11 -23.54 -14.40 48.21
CA ALA A 11 -24.53 -13.40 47.76
C ALA A 11 -24.12 -11.90 47.75
N ALA A 12 -23.80 -11.38 46.56
CA ALA A 12 -24.54 -10.28 45.92
C ALA A 12 -23.96 -9.99 44.51
N ILE A 13 -24.42 -10.71 43.47
CA ILE A 13 -24.18 -10.28 42.07
C ILE A 13 -25.30 -9.34 41.67
N LEU A 14 -24.99 -8.05 41.63
CA LEU A 14 -25.93 -7.00 41.24
C LEU A 14 -25.88 -6.85 39.72
N VAL A 15 -26.80 -7.54 39.03
CA VAL A 15 -26.94 -7.48 37.57
C VAL A 15 -27.60 -6.16 37.18
N MET A 16 -26.79 -5.14 36.86
CA MET A 16 -27.30 -3.94 36.19
C MET A 16 -27.57 -4.25 34.71
N SER A 17 -28.85 -4.43 34.37
CA SER A 17 -29.32 -4.50 33.00
C SER A 17 -29.24 -3.13 32.32
N PHE A 18 -28.14 -2.86 31.61
CA PHE A 18 -28.05 -1.72 30.70
C PHE A 18 -28.84 -2.02 29.42
N SER A 19 -30.03 -1.44 29.30
CA SER A 19 -30.78 -1.40 28.04
C SER A 19 -30.07 -0.48 27.04
N ILE A 20 -29.31 -1.06 26.11
CA ILE A 20 -28.76 -0.33 24.98
C ILE A 20 -29.93 -0.01 24.03
N PRO A 21 -30.18 1.26 23.65
CA PRO A 21 -31.17 1.57 22.64
C PRO A 21 -30.72 0.98 21.30
N ALA A 22 -31.60 0.21 20.66
CA ALA A 22 -31.36 -0.31 19.33
C ALA A 22 -31.33 0.86 18.34
N SER A 23 -30.14 1.27 17.90
CA SER A 23 -29.99 2.15 16.75
C SER A 23 -30.57 1.45 15.54
N ALA A 24 -31.66 1.98 15.00
CA ALA A 24 -32.26 1.46 13.78
C ALA A 24 -31.24 1.46 12.66
N GLU A 25 -30.96 0.27 12.10
CA GLU A 25 -30.21 0.14 10.86
C GLU A 25 -31.05 0.74 9.74
N SER A 26 -30.75 1.99 9.42
CA SER A 26 -31.19 2.60 8.16
C SER A 26 -30.57 1.79 7.04
N GLU A 27 -31.37 0.90 6.41
CA GLU A 27 -30.99 0.22 5.19
C GLU A 27 -30.63 1.26 4.13
N ALA A 28 -29.33 1.53 3.99
CA ALA A 28 -28.82 2.33 2.92
C ALA A 28 -29.05 1.53 1.63
N THR A 29 -30.12 1.88 0.91
CA THR A 29 -30.32 1.44 -0.46
C THR A 29 -29.09 1.86 -1.26
N TYR A 30 -28.19 0.91 -1.49
CA TYR A 30 -27.01 1.12 -2.32
C TYR A 30 -27.48 1.32 -3.76
N GLU A 31 -27.68 2.57 -4.16
CA GLU A 31 -27.67 2.91 -5.58
C GLU A 31 -26.33 2.42 -6.16
N PRO A 32 -26.33 1.57 -7.20
CA PRO A 32 -25.09 1.12 -7.81
C PRO A 32 -24.39 2.32 -8.45
N VAL A 33 -23.30 2.76 -7.84
CA VAL A 33 -22.41 3.78 -8.42
C VAL A 33 -22.03 3.30 -9.82
N PRO A 34 -22.29 4.08 -10.88
CA PRO A 34 -22.06 3.61 -12.24
C PRO A 34 -20.56 3.33 -12.45
N GLU A 35 -20.22 2.05 -12.69
CA GLU A 35 -18.90 1.59 -13.13
C GLU A 35 -18.65 2.05 -14.58
N ALA A 36 -18.49 3.35 -14.76
CA ALA A 36 -18.22 4.00 -16.04
C ALA A 36 -17.33 5.24 -15.88
N VAL A 37 -16.38 5.20 -14.94
CA VAL A 37 -15.24 6.13 -14.99
C VAL A 37 -14.34 5.65 -16.13
N SER A 38 -14.62 6.19 -17.31
CA SER A 38 -13.72 6.32 -18.46
C SER A 38 -12.26 6.04 -18.10
N ASP A 39 -11.66 5.03 -18.73
CA ASP A 39 -10.20 4.92 -18.87
C ASP A 39 -9.69 6.13 -19.68
N ALA A 40 -9.60 7.28 -19.01
CA ALA A 40 -8.81 8.40 -19.49
C ALA A 40 -7.42 7.84 -19.75
N LYS A 41 -6.89 8.10 -20.94
CA LYS A 41 -5.67 7.46 -21.46
C LYS A 41 -4.42 7.94 -20.69
N ARG A 42 -4.27 7.45 -19.45
CA ARG A 42 -3.13 7.71 -18.58
C ARG A 42 -1.87 7.28 -19.31
N VAL A 43 -0.86 8.13 -19.31
CA VAL A 43 0.45 7.77 -19.83
C VAL A 43 1.10 6.81 -18.83
N LYS A 44 0.87 5.51 -19.04
CA LYS A 44 1.42 4.44 -18.23
C LYS A 44 2.76 4.01 -18.80
N VAL A 45 3.78 3.99 -17.94
CA VAL A 45 5.14 3.64 -18.30
C VAL A 45 5.48 2.31 -17.65
N THR A 46 5.84 1.30 -18.46
CA THR A 46 6.34 0.02 -17.94
C THR A 46 7.70 0.24 -17.29
N VAL A 47 7.85 -0.22 -16.05
CA VAL A 47 9.07 -0.03 -15.26
C VAL A 47 9.51 -1.33 -14.61
N GLU A 48 10.79 -1.67 -14.75
CA GLU A 48 11.45 -2.65 -13.89
C GLU A 48 11.71 -2.02 -12.52
N ILE A 49 11.28 -2.69 -11.45
CA ILE A 49 11.48 -2.27 -10.06
C ILE A 49 11.98 -3.44 -9.23
N ILE A 50 12.99 -3.17 -8.41
CA ILE A 50 13.65 -4.14 -7.51
C ILE A 50 13.48 -3.64 -6.07
N ILE A 51 13.05 -4.51 -5.15
CA ILE A 51 12.66 -4.22 -3.75
C ILE A 51 13.36 -5.17 -2.75
N ALA A 52 14.10 -4.65 -1.75
CA ALA A 52 14.83 -5.43 -0.71
C ALA A 52 15.15 -4.72 0.69
N ARG A 53 16.42 -4.52 1.17
CA ARG A 53 17.06 -4.22 2.55
C ARG A 53 18.55 -3.66 2.61
N ARG A 54 18.87 -2.35 2.43
CA ARG A 54 19.98 -1.80 1.55
C ARG A 54 21.42 -1.53 2.07
N ARG A 55 22.40 -1.80 1.18
CA ARG A 55 23.48 -0.88 0.72
C ARG A 55 23.88 -1.17 -0.75
N ASP A 56 23.94 -2.45 -1.13
CA ASP A 56 24.33 -2.93 -2.48
C ASP A 56 23.15 -3.48 -3.31
N CYS A 57 21.99 -2.81 -3.29
CA CYS A 57 20.73 -3.33 -3.87
C CYS A 57 20.26 -4.70 -3.35
N ASP A 58 20.87 -5.20 -2.28
CA ASP A 58 20.23 -6.01 -1.25
C ASP A 58 19.04 -5.24 -0.61
N GLY A 59 18.41 -4.24 -1.29
CA GLY A 59 18.02 -2.92 -0.82
C GLY A 59 16.57 -2.40 -0.88
N PHE A 60 16.12 -1.76 0.21
CA PHE A 60 14.75 -1.26 0.38
C PHE A 60 14.44 -0.14 -0.60
N GLY A 61 13.14 0.13 -0.69
CA GLY A 61 12.63 1.08 -1.63
C GLY A 61 12.78 0.58 -3.05
N ILE A 62 12.82 1.54 -3.97
CA ILE A 62 12.93 1.30 -5.39
C ILE A 62 14.42 1.39 -5.74
N CYS A 63 15.03 0.27 -6.12
CA CYS A 63 16.46 0.26 -6.47
C CYS A 63 16.75 0.71 -7.91
N LYS A 64 15.77 0.58 -8.81
CA LYS A 64 15.84 0.96 -10.23
C LYS A 64 14.43 1.31 -10.71
N ILE A 65 14.35 2.22 -11.69
CA ILE A 65 13.19 2.45 -12.55
C ILE A 65 13.77 2.58 -13.97
N SER A 66 13.26 1.84 -14.95
CA SER A 66 13.68 1.99 -16.35
C SER A 66 12.57 1.59 -17.32
N LEU A 67 12.44 2.34 -18.42
CA LEU A 67 11.41 2.19 -19.46
C LEU A 67 11.38 0.82 -20.15
N VAL A 68 12.46 0.03 -20.04
CA VAL A 68 12.62 -1.23 -20.76
C VAL A 68 12.56 -2.40 -19.78
N GLY A 69 11.45 -3.16 -19.83
CA GLY A 69 11.25 -4.35 -19.01
C GLY A 69 12.04 -5.55 -19.53
N ILE A 70 13.36 -5.59 -19.28
CA ILE A 70 14.26 -6.70 -19.67
C ILE A 70 14.78 -7.44 -18.44
N GLY A 71 13.88 -8.15 -17.74
CA GLY A 71 14.26 -8.93 -16.56
C GLY A 71 13.07 -9.63 -15.91
N LYS A 72 12.98 -10.95 -16.04
CA LYS A 72 12.09 -11.80 -15.23
C LYS A 72 12.91 -12.67 -14.29
N THR A 73 13.55 -12.03 -13.33
CA THR A 73 14.27 -12.66 -12.21
C THR A 73 13.44 -12.56 -10.93
N MET A 74 13.64 -13.45 -9.97
CA MET A 74 12.91 -13.39 -8.69
C MET A 74 13.17 -12.05 -7.99
N ASN A 75 12.10 -11.45 -7.45
CA ASN A 75 12.08 -10.11 -6.82
C ASN A 75 12.32 -8.92 -7.77
N HIS A 76 12.30 -9.14 -9.10
CA HIS A 76 12.14 -8.07 -10.09
C HIS A 76 10.65 -7.96 -10.44
N ALA A 77 10.01 -6.91 -9.94
CA ALA A 77 8.64 -6.56 -10.27
C ALA A 77 8.63 -5.75 -11.58
N SER A 78 7.93 -6.25 -12.60
CA SER A 78 7.52 -5.41 -13.73
C SER A 78 6.22 -4.71 -13.35
N GLY A 79 6.27 -3.40 -13.17
CA GLY A 79 5.11 -2.57 -12.85
C GLY A 79 4.76 -1.58 -13.96
N GLN A 80 3.63 -0.89 -13.80
CA GLN A 80 3.29 0.32 -14.56
C GLN A 80 3.34 1.50 -13.59
N ILE A 81 3.98 2.59 -13.98
CA ILE A 81 3.98 3.85 -13.22
C ILE A 81 3.24 4.93 -14.00
N TYR A 82 2.48 5.76 -13.29
CA TYR A 82 1.74 6.90 -13.83
C TYR A 82 1.52 7.97 -12.74
N VAL A 83 1.09 9.16 -13.16
CA VAL A 83 0.75 10.27 -12.25
C VAL A 83 -0.69 10.10 -11.73
N ASP A 84 -0.90 10.28 -10.43
CA ASP A 84 -2.24 10.26 -9.83
C ASP A 84 -3.07 11.45 -10.34
N GLU A 85 -4.27 11.19 -10.85
CA GLU A 85 -5.18 12.22 -11.37
C GLU A 85 -5.69 13.14 -10.24
N ALA A 86 -5.82 12.60 -9.03
CA ALA A 86 -6.18 13.39 -7.85
C ALA A 86 -5.02 14.25 -7.31
N SER A 87 -3.77 13.91 -7.64
CA SER A 87 -2.57 14.56 -7.12
C SER A 87 -1.40 14.46 -8.10
N ARG A 88 -1.14 15.54 -8.85
CA ARG A 88 0.02 15.62 -9.75
C ARG A 88 1.39 15.54 -9.05
N ASN A 89 1.41 15.59 -7.72
CA ASN A 89 2.59 15.36 -6.88
C ASN A 89 2.66 13.93 -6.31
N THR A 90 1.93 12.98 -6.89
CA THR A 90 1.95 11.56 -6.49
C THR A 90 2.11 10.69 -7.72
N LEU A 91 3.08 9.78 -7.69
CA LEU A 91 3.15 8.67 -8.62
C LEU A 91 2.42 7.46 -8.06
N VAL A 92 1.68 6.76 -8.90
CA VAL A 92 1.10 5.46 -8.57
C VAL A 92 1.88 4.39 -9.29
N LEU A 93 2.41 3.44 -8.51
CA LEU A 93 3.03 2.23 -9.00
C LEU A 93 2.04 1.07 -8.92
N GLU A 94 1.58 0.61 -10.08
CA GLU A 94 0.82 -0.63 -10.26
C GLU A 94 1.77 -1.82 -10.42
N ILE A 95 1.62 -2.83 -9.56
CA ILE A 95 2.34 -4.10 -9.67
C ILE A 95 1.34 -5.25 -9.67
N ASN A 96 1.32 -6.05 -10.73
CA ASN A 96 0.52 -7.27 -10.77
C ASN A 96 1.20 -8.34 -9.90
N LYS A 97 0.50 -8.89 -8.90
CA LYS A 97 1.04 -9.89 -7.96
C LYS A 97 1.53 -11.16 -8.66
N SER A 98 0.98 -11.49 -9.82
CA SER A 98 1.41 -12.64 -10.63
C SER A 98 2.66 -12.37 -11.49
N GLN A 99 3.16 -11.13 -11.55
CA GLN A 99 4.21 -10.69 -12.48
C GLN A 99 5.40 -10.01 -11.76
N GLY A 100 6.02 -10.73 -10.82
CA GLY A 100 7.38 -10.42 -10.35
C GLY A 100 7.56 -10.21 -8.84
N ILE A 101 6.47 -10.24 -8.05
CA ILE A 101 6.58 -10.29 -6.58
C ILE A 101 6.48 -11.75 -6.12
N SER A 102 7.53 -12.26 -5.47
CA SER A 102 7.49 -13.55 -4.78
C SER A 102 6.51 -13.49 -3.60
N ARG A 103 5.90 -14.62 -3.23
CA ARG A 103 5.00 -14.68 -2.05
C ARG A 103 5.68 -14.15 -0.79
N GLU A 104 6.95 -14.52 -0.60
CA GLU A 104 7.79 -14.07 0.51
C GLU A 104 8.02 -12.54 0.46
N GLY A 105 8.30 -11.98 -0.71
CA GLY A 105 8.42 -10.53 -0.90
C GLY A 105 7.11 -9.79 -0.60
N TYR A 106 5.96 -10.34 -1.02
CA TYR A 106 4.65 -9.79 -0.67
C TYR A 106 4.39 -9.83 0.85
N ASP A 107 4.51 -11.01 1.45
CA ASP A 107 4.26 -11.25 2.88
C ASP A 107 5.16 -10.39 3.77
N LYS A 108 6.40 -10.14 3.35
CA LYS A 108 7.40 -9.36 4.09
C LYS A 108 7.31 -7.84 3.89
N TYR A 109 6.97 -7.36 2.69
CA TYR A 109 7.13 -5.94 2.32
C TYR A 109 5.83 -5.19 2.01
N LEU A 110 4.73 -5.88 1.69
CA LEU A 110 3.51 -5.26 1.16
C LEU A 110 2.24 -5.65 1.90
N ARG A 111 2.20 -6.84 2.51
CA ARG A 111 1.05 -7.38 3.26
C ARG A 111 0.53 -6.49 4.39
N ASN A 112 1.40 -5.65 4.97
CA ASN A 112 1.03 -4.76 6.08
C ASN A 112 0.28 -3.48 5.62
N GLY A 113 -0.02 -3.33 4.32
CA GLY A 113 -0.75 -2.17 3.78
C GLY A 113 0.09 -0.89 3.64
N SER A 114 1.38 -0.94 3.98
CA SER A 114 2.33 0.17 3.86
C SER A 114 3.65 -0.29 3.25
N PHE A 115 4.19 0.48 2.30
CA PHE A 115 5.50 0.27 1.70
C PHE A 115 6.50 1.27 2.30
N LYS A 116 7.60 0.80 2.88
CA LYS A 116 8.63 1.68 3.44
C LYS A 116 9.76 1.94 2.44
N MET A 117 10.01 3.21 2.13
CA MET A 117 11.26 3.66 1.51
C MET A 117 12.18 4.22 2.60
N GLU A 118 13.43 3.76 2.64
CA GLU A 118 14.41 4.24 3.62
C GLU A 118 15.13 5.50 3.16
N ASP A 119 15.42 5.59 1.86
CA ASP A 119 16.08 6.73 1.20
C ASP A 119 15.17 7.36 0.14
N GLU A 120 15.46 8.62 -0.21
CA GLU A 120 14.83 9.30 -1.34
C GLU A 120 15.36 8.73 -2.67
N PHE A 121 14.49 8.61 -3.67
CA PHE A 121 14.86 8.09 -4.98
C PHE A 121 14.71 9.15 -6.06
N ALA A 122 15.84 9.56 -6.67
CA ALA A 122 15.83 10.46 -7.82
C ALA A 122 15.22 9.76 -9.04
N ILE A 123 14.17 10.35 -9.60
CA ILE A 123 13.46 9.76 -10.74
C ILE A 123 14.26 10.03 -12.02
N PRO A 124 14.58 8.99 -12.83
CA PRO A 124 15.28 9.17 -14.10
C PRO A 124 14.58 10.13 -15.05
N ALA A 125 15.36 10.97 -15.74
CA ALA A 125 14.84 12.06 -16.58
C ALA A 125 14.05 11.55 -17.81
N ASP A 126 14.37 10.36 -18.31
CA ASP A 126 13.62 9.65 -19.34
C ASP A 126 12.22 9.23 -18.84
N VAL A 127 12.14 8.71 -17.60
CA VAL A 127 10.85 8.39 -16.94
C VAL A 127 10.02 9.66 -16.71
N LEU A 128 10.63 10.75 -16.21
CA LEU A 128 9.93 12.03 -16.04
C LEU A 128 9.40 12.58 -17.37
N LYS A 129 10.22 12.53 -18.43
CA LYS A 129 9.82 12.93 -19.78
C LYS A 129 8.67 12.07 -20.31
N SER A 130 8.72 10.75 -20.12
CA SER A 130 7.64 9.83 -20.50
C SER A 130 6.36 10.01 -19.69
N LEU A 131 6.43 10.60 -18.50
CA LEU A 131 5.27 10.93 -17.66
C LEU A 131 4.80 12.38 -17.82
N GLU A 132 5.39 13.15 -18.75
CA GLU A 132 5.12 14.58 -18.97
C GLU A 132 5.38 15.47 -17.73
N ILE A 133 6.26 15.02 -16.83
CA ILE A 133 6.65 15.75 -15.62
C ILE A 133 7.89 16.60 -15.90
N SER A 134 7.82 17.89 -15.57
CA SER A 134 8.92 18.84 -15.78
C SER A 134 9.88 18.93 -14.58
N GLY A 135 11.13 19.29 -14.89
CA GLY A 135 12.19 19.49 -13.90
C GLY A 135 12.82 18.21 -13.39
N THR A 136 13.51 18.29 -12.26
CA THR A 136 13.99 17.14 -11.48
C THR A 136 12.97 16.81 -10.40
N LYS A 137 12.80 15.52 -10.12
CA LYS A 137 11.88 15.04 -9.08
C LYS A 137 12.48 13.88 -8.30
N THR A 138 12.13 13.83 -7.02
CA THR A 138 12.50 12.75 -6.10
C THR A 138 11.25 12.12 -5.51
N ILE A 139 11.23 10.78 -5.43
CA ILE A 139 10.28 10.07 -4.58
C ILE A 139 10.75 10.26 -3.14
N SER A 140 9.85 10.76 -2.29
CA SER A 140 10.13 10.99 -0.87
C SER A 140 10.39 9.67 -0.13
N ALA A 141 11.30 9.67 0.83
CA ALA A 141 11.45 8.57 1.78
C ALA A 141 10.24 8.51 2.74
N GLY A 142 10.03 7.38 3.41
CA GLY A 142 9.04 7.23 4.47
C GLY A 142 8.12 6.01 4.31
N GLN A 143 6.93 6.09 4.92
CA GLN A 143 5.88 5.09 4.80
C GLN A 143 4.87 5.54 3.74
N HIS A 144 4.68 4.70 2.72
CA HIS A 144 3.80 4.95 1.58
C HIS A 144 2.57 4.06 1.66
N ARG A 145 1.40 4.62 1.30
CA ARG A 145 0.15 3.86 1.30
C ARG A 145 0.18 2.79 0.21
N ILE A 146 -0.31 1.60 0.54
CA ILE A 146 -0.65 0.56 -0.43
C ILE A 146 -2.18 0.44 -0.51
N ARG A 147 -2.71 0.18 -1.71
CA ARG A 147 -4.03 -0.42 -1.93
C ARG A 147 -3.85 -1.72 -2.71
N GLU A 148 -4.63 -2.74 -2.40
CA GLU A 148 -4.74 -3.94 -3.24
C GLU A 148 -6.15 -4.01 -3.83
N ALA A 149 -6.26 -4.32 -5.12
CA ALA A 149 -7.52 -4.61 -5.79
C ALA A 149 -7.26 -5.55 -6.98
N ASN A 150 -8.11 -6.55 -7.18
CA ASN A 150 -8.10 -7.44 -8.36
C ASN A 150 -6.71 -8.08 -8.68
N GLY A 151 -5.94 -8.42 -7.64
CA GLY A 151 -4.59 -8.99 -7.80
C GLY A 151 -3.49 -7.98 -8.18
N VAL A 152 -3.82 -6.69 -8.23
CA VAL A 152 -2.90 -5.57 -8.47
C VAL A 152 -2.65 -4.81 -7.17
N ILE A 153 -1.38 -4.50 -6.92
CA ILE A 153 -0.91 -3.67 -5.81
C ILE A 153 -0.64 -2.26 -6.35
N TYR A 154 -1.20 -1.26 -5.68
CA TYR A 154 -1.06 0.16 -5.99
C TYR A 154 -0.27 0.82 -4.85
N VAL A 155 0.96 1.24 -5.12
CA VAL A 155 1.79 1.98 -4.16
C VAL A 155 1.76 3.46 -4.50
N TYR A 156 1.38 4.30 -3.53
CA TYR A 156 1.24 5.75 -3.70
C TYR A 156 2.51 6.47 -3.22
N LEU A 157 3.25 7.05 -4.16
CA LEU A 157 4.63 7.53 -3.98
C LEU A 157 4.66 9.07 -4.16
N PRO A 158 4.68 9.87 -3.07
CA PRO A 158 4.74 11.32 -3.16
C PRO A 158 6.06 11.80 -3.75
N ILE A 159 5.97 12.72 -4.71
CA ILE A 159 7.12 13.33 -5.38
C ILE A 159 7.29 14.79 -5.01
N LYS A 160 8.54 15.23 -4.88
CA LYS A 160 8.95 16.62 -4.65
C LYS A 160 9.98 17.04 -5.69
#